data_AF-A0A6I3CVF3-F1
#
_entry.id   AF-A0A6I3CVF3-F1
#
_cell.length_a   1.000
_cell.length_b   1.000
_cell.length_c   1.000
_cell.angle_alpha   90.00
_cell.angle_beta   90.00
_cell.angle_gamma   90.00
#
_symmetry.space_group_name_H-M   'P 1'
#
loop_
_entity.id
_entity.type
_entity.pdbx_description
1 polymer ?
#
loop_
_entity_poly.entity_id
_entity_poly.type
_entity_poly.pdbx_seq_one_letter_code
_entity_poly.pdbx_strand_id
1 'polypeptide(L)' 'MIENFWANALFSVTPTILMGLLFWFVMRSILRADRSERDSYAAIEREERLKRGLPVDD' A
#
# COMPACT_ATOMS: atom_id res chain seq x y z
N MET A 1 -7.46 -3.93 -41.46
CA MET A 1 -8.35 -2.84 -40.98
C MET A 1 -8.78 -3.03 -39.53
N ILE A 2 -9.24 -4.23 -39.13
CA ILE A 2 -9.71 -4.51 -37.74
C ILE A 2 -8.56 -4.56 -36.71
N GLU A 3 -7.35 -5.00 -37.09
CA GLU A 3 -6.18 -5.05 -36.19
C GLU A 3 -5.84 -3.67 -35.60
N ASN A 4 -5.90 -2.63 -36.43
CA ASN A 4 -5.65 -1.25 -35.99
C ASN A 4 -6.74 -0.73 -35.05
N PHE A 5 -7.99 -1.17 -35.21
CA PHE A 5 -9.09 -0.74 -34.34
C PHE A 5 -8.87 -1.19 -32.89
N TRP A 6 -8.54 -2.46 -32.68
CA TRP A 6 -8.27 -3.00 -31.34
C TRP A 6 -7.01 -2.41 -30.72
N ALA A 7 -5.94 -2.23 -31.51
CA ALA A 7 -4.73 -1.58 -31.04
C ALA A 7 -5.00 -0.13 -30.61
N ASN A 8 -5.68 0.66 -31.43
CA ASN A 8 -6.02 2.05 -31.12
C ASN A 8 -6.94 2.17 -29.90
N ALA A 9 -7.92 1.27 -29.77
CA ALA A 9 -8.81 1.22 -28.61
C ALA A 9 -8.06 0.92 -27.32
N LEU A 10 -7.07 0.01 -27.35
CA LEU A 10 -6.24 -0.28 -26.18
C LEU A 10 -5.33 0.89 -25.82
N PHE A 11 -4.67 1.50 -26.81
CA PHE A 11 -3.79 2.65 -26.59
C PHE A 11 -4.53 3.90 -26.12
N SER A 12 -5.81 4.09 -26.48
CA SER A 12 -6.58 5.24 -26.05
C SER A 12 -7.01 5.17 -24.58
N VAL A 13 -7.29 3.98 -24.06
CA VAL A 13 -7.70 3.78 -22.65
C VAL A 13 -6.51 3.59 -21.70
N THR A 14 -5.36 3.17 -22.23
CA THR A 14 -4.14 2.91 -21.45
C THR A 14 -3.71 4.09 -20.57
N PRO A 15 -3.68 5.36 -21.05
CA PRO A 15 -3.28 6.50 -20.21
C PRO A 15 -4.17 6.68 -18.97
N THR A 16 -5.49 6.52 -19.14
CA THR A 16 -6.45 6.69 -18.04
C THR A 16 -6.33 5.58 -17.01
N ILE A 17 -6.18 4.34 -17.46
CA ILE A 17 -5.98 3.18 -16.58
C ILE A 17 -4.65 3.31 -15.83
N LEU A 18 -3.58 3.71 -16.51
CA LEU A 18 -2.27 3.96 -15.89
C LEU A 18 -2.37 5.00 -14.77
N MET A 19 -3.05 6.12 -15.00
CA MET A 19 -3.26 7.13 -13.96
C MET A 19 -4.09 6.58 -12.79
N GLY A 20 -5.14 5.80 -13.05
CA GLY A 20 -5.92 5.14 -12.01
C GLY A 20 -5.11 4.14 -11.19
N LEU A 21 -4.27 3.33 -11.86
CA LEU A 21 -3.38 2.37 -11.20
C LEU A 21 -2.30 3.06 -10.37
N LEU A 22 -1.72 4.14 -10.89
CA LEU A 22 -0.74 4.94 -10.16
C LEU A 22 -1.36 5.55 -8.90
N PHE A 23 -2.54 6.17 -9.04
CA PHE A 23 -3.28 6.72 -7.90
C PHE A 23 -3.62 5.65 -6.87
N TRP A 24 -4.16 4.51 -7.32
CA TRP A 24 -4.46 3.38 -6.45
C TRP A 24 -3.22 2.87 -5.73
N PHE A 25 -2.09 2.74 -6.44
CA PHE A 25 -0.83 2.30 -5.87
C PHE A 25 -0.32 3.26 -4.78
N VAL A 26 -0.37 4.57 -5.03
CA VAL A 26 0.00 5.59 -4.04
C VAL A 26 -0.89 5.49 -2.81
N MET A 27 -2.21 5.50 -2.98
CA MET A 27 -3.16 5.36 -1.85
C MET A 27 -2.95 4.05 -1.09
N ARG A 28 -2.74 2.94 -1.81
CA ARG A 28 -2.47 1.62 -1.24
C ARG A 28 -1.18 1.61 -0.42
N SER A 29 -0.15 2.32 -0.88
CA SER A 29 1.14 2.45 -0.21
C SER A 29 1.01 3.23 1.09
N ILE A 30 0.35 4.40 1.05
CA ILE A 30 0.10 5.22 2.24
C ILE A 30 -0.65 4.43 3.31
N LEU A 31 -1.74 3.77 2.93
CA LEU A 31 -2.54 2.95 3.86
C LEU A 31 -1.79 1.72 4.40
N ARG A 32 -0.79 1.21 3.67
CA ARG A 32 0.05 0.09 4.14
C ARG A 32 1.15 0.55 5.09
N ALA A 33 1.76 1.69 4.78
CA ALA A 33 2.84 2.27 5.57
C ALA A 33 2.34 2.63 6.98
N ASP A 34 1.18 3.30 7.08
CA ASP A 34 0.58 3.69 8.37
C ASP A 34 0.30 2.47 9.28
N ARG A 35 -0.09 1.32 8.70
CA ARG A 35 -0.26 0.07 9.47
C ARG A 35 1.07 -0.50 9.95
N SER A 36 2.09 -0.50 9.09
CA SER A 36 3.42 -1.02 9.42
C SER A 36 4.09 -0.24 10.54
N GLU A 37 3.95 1.09 10.54
CA GLU A 37 4.56 1.93 11.58
C GLU A 37 3.96 1.60 12.94
N ARG A 38 2.63 1.55 13.05
CA ARG A 38 1.93 1.21 14.30
C ARG A 38 2.30 -0.16 14.84
N ASP A 39 2.36 -1.18 13.97
CA ASP A 39 2.69 -2.55 14.39
C ASP A 39 4.16 -2.64 14.86
N SER A 40 5.07 -1.94 14.20
CA SER A 40 6.50 -1.92 14.57
C SER A 40 6.75 -1.21 15.90
N TYR A 41 6.11 -0.06 16.16
CA TYR A 41 6.21 0.62 17.46
C TYR A 41 5.62 -0.24 18.58
N ALA A 42 4.48 -0.89 18.36
CA ALA A 42 3.85 -1.77 19.34
C ALA A 42 4.67 -3.03 19.63
N ALA A 43 5.46 -3.52 18.66
CA ALA A 43 6.38 -4.63 18.86
C ALA A 43 7.60 -4.21 19.70
N ILE A 44 8.21 -3.06 19.37
CA ILE A 44 9.37 -2.52 20.09
C ILE A 44 9.00 -2.17 21.53
N GLU A 45 7.85 -1.55 21.77
CA GLU A 45 7.39 -1.21 23.11
C GLU A 45 7.15 -2.47 23.97
N ARG A 46 6.59 -3.53 23.39
CA ARG A 46 6.43 -4.82 24.09
C ARG A 46 7.78 -5.42 24.48
N GLU A 47 8.77 -5.38 23.59
CA GLU A 47 10.12 -5.86 23.90
C GLU A 47 10.80 -5.04 25.00
N GLU A 48 10.63 -3.70 25.00
CA GLU A 48 11.18 -2.85 26.06
C GLU A 48 10.49 -3.07 27.41
N ARG A 49 9.16 -3.25 27.43
CA ARG A 49 8.39 -3.51 28.65
C ARG A 49 8.77 -4.86 29.26
N LEU A 50 8.93 -5.91 28.45
CA LEU A 50 9.41 -7.21 28.89
C LEU A 50 10.82 -7.11 29.51
N LYS A 51 11.74 -6.38 28.88
CA LYS A 51 13.10 -6.16 29.42
C LYS A 51 13.07 -5.36 30.73
N ARG A 52 12.09 -4.48 30.92
CA ARG A 52 11.90 -3.68 32.14
C ARG A 52 11.08 -4.40 33.21
N GLY A 53 10.60 -5.62 32.96
CA GLY A 53 9.75 -6.37 33.89
C GLY A 53 8.37 -5.74 34.12
N LEU A 54 7.92 -4.88 33.21
CA LEU A 54 6.60 -4.26 33.26
C LEU A 54 5.55 -5.23 32.70
N PRO A 55 4.33 -5.27 33.28
CA PRO A 55 3.26 -6.10 32.77
C PRO A 55 2.87 -5.69 31.34
N VAL A 56 2.47 -6.67 30.54
CA VAL A 56 1.86 -6.43 29.22
C VAL A 56 0.43 -5.98 29.49
N ASP A 57 0.05 -4.79 29.02
CA ASP A 57 -1.34 -4.36 29.07
C ASP A 57 -2.14 -5.22 28.07
N ASP A 58 -3.25 -5.81 28.53
CA ASP A 58 -4.12 -6.73 27.78
C ASP A 58 -4.75 -6.10 26.51
#